data_AF-A0A1Y2QPK9-F1
#
_entry.id   AF-A0A1Y2QPK9-F1
#
_cell.length_a   1.000
_cell.length_b   1.000
_cell.length_c   1.000
_cell.angle_alpha   90.00
_cell.angle_beta   90.00
_cell.angle_gamma   90.00
#
_symmetry.space_group_name_H-M   'P 1'
#
loop_
_entity.id
_entity.type
_entity.pdbx_description
1 polymer ?
#
loop_
_entity_poly.entity_id
_entity_poly.type
_entity_poly.pdbx_seq_one_letter_code
_entity_poly.pdbx_strand_id
1 'polypeptide(L)'
;MIASNGASLIGWTQEGTGAVTRTVEDRLRDTLSMADFLPVGYMADGSVDYTGEIQAAIDAAIASHRALLVPAGTFGVRGSGLFIADGIRLSGQGAENSCWKNIGGPVLNLTGEHIHVSDIRFWSVAGGATIVQNGLVAQSRFERVHLFQDDPANPVWSNAAHEYVDNRFENCLLQHVTDSMVHAFDLVAVAGLINDNVWRGCRIQNCGTRHFFNLESTSLGPQFSNKFEDLTFEVCLGGGIRIRGANFVIDNCQNWDAGIGAIVNDFYDIDRNVAGTVCAGRIRDCGRWSGTMGAGKYDVSLPGGGGAGIEITDCRAIGSGDSFTVNARHNAIRVSGVIPNVLTITDGDGALTDNAAFGYFDSWGEYRVRGRKVLGERGAAVGDATAGTIVDTVNLLLARLRAHGLIENS
;
A
#
# COMPACT_ATOMS: atom_id res chain seq x y z
N MET A 1 -1.67 35.03 -43.20
CA MET A 1 -0.91 33.90 -43.78
C MET A 1 0.05 33.40 -42.72
N ILE A 2 -0.11 32.17 -42.26
CA ILE A 2 0.92 31.48 -41.49
C ILE A 2 1.73 30.70 -42.53
N ALA A 3 3.00 31.06 -42.76
CA ALA A 3 3.86 30.27 -43.63
C ALA A 3 4.29 29.03 -42.82
N SER A 4 3.93 27.83 -43.28
CA SER A 4 4.21 26.56 -42.58
C SER A 4 5.71 26.35 -42.29
N ASN A 5 6.58 27.03 -43.04
CA ASN A 5 8.03 26.83 -42.99
C ASN A 5 8.77 28.04 -42.39
N GLY A 6 8.09 29.03 -41.82
CA GLY A 6 8.76 30.21 -41.26
C GLY A 6 9.69 29.89 -40.09
N ALA A 7 9.26 28.97 -39.21
CA ALA A 7 10.01 28.60 -38.00
C ALA A 7 11.25 27.73 -38.28
N SER A 8 11.30 27.04 -39.43
CA SER A 8 12.45 26.22 -39.82
C SER A 8 13.66 27.06 -40.28
N LEU A 9 13.44 28.34 -40.58
CA LEU A 9 14.47 29.27 -41.06
C LEU A 9 15.13 30.08 -39.92
N ILE A 10 14.56 30.03 -38.71
CA ILE A 10 15.07 30.80 -37.56
C ILE A 10 15.90 29.87 -36.69
N GLY A 11 17.20 30.18 -36.58
CA GLY A 11 18.09 29.51 -35.64
C GLY A 11 17.79 29.89 -34.19
N TRP A 12 17.89 28.92 -33.29
CA TRP A 12 17.73 29.03 -31.85
C TRP A 12 18.88 28.30 -31.16
N THR A 13 19.50 28.95 -30.18
CA THR A 13 20.56 28.35 -29.36
C THR A 13 20.19 28.59 -27.90
N GLN A 14 20.10 27.50 -27.12
CA GLN A 14 19.90 27.60 -25.67
C GLN A 14 21.09 28.31 -25.03
N GLU A 15 20.86 29.11 -23.99
CA GLU A 15 21.97 29.62 -23.17
C GLU A 15 22.67 28.46 -22.45
N GLY A 16 24.01 28.38 -22.58
CA GLY A 16 24.85 27.37 -21.92
C GLY A 16 26.08 26.96 -22.74
N THR A 17 27.22 26.75 -22.09
CA THR A 17 28.44 26.27 -22.76
C THR A 17 28.19 24.90 -23.39
N GLY A 18 28.44 24.79 -24.70
CA GLY A 18 28.23 23.56 -25.47
C GLY A 18 26.83 23.39 -26.09
N ALA A 19 25.93 24.37 -25.94
CA ALA A 19 24.64 24.35 -26.61
C ALA A 19 24.81 24.41 -28.13
N VAL A 20 24.16 23.48 -28.85
CA VAL A 20 24.17 23.42 -30.31
C VAL A 20 22.99 24.20 -30.86
N THR A 21 23.22 25.03 -31.88
CA THR A 21 22.16 25.74 -32.59
C THR A 21 21.25 24.75 -33.32
N ARG A 22 19.94 24.93 -33.17
CA ARG A 22 18.88 24.19 -33.90
C ARG A 22 17.86 25.17 -34.46
N THR A 23 16.87 24.73 -35.21
CA THR A 23 15.78 25.62 -35.64
C THR A 23 14.78 25.85 -34.51
N VAL A 24 14.03 26.96 -34.55
CA VAL A 24 12.90 27.20 -33.62
C VAL A 24 11.86 26.09 -33.76
N GLU A 25 11.61 25.62 -34.97
CA GLU A 25 10.71 24.49 -35.23
C GLU A 25 11.18 23.21 -34.51
N ASP A 26 12.45 22.84 -34.63
CA ASP A 26 13.00 21.65 -33.96
C ASP A 26 12.89 21.76 -32.44
N ARG A 27 13.05 22.96 -31.88
CA ARG A 27 12.90 23.19 -30.44
C ARG A 27 11.46 23.02 -29.99
N LEU A 28 10.51 23.67 -30.66
CA LEU A 28 9.09 23.60 -30.27
C LEU A 28 8.53 22.18 -30.37
N ARG A 29 9.15 21.35 -31.22
CA ARG A 29 8.83 19.93 -31.38
C ARG A 29 9.32 19.03 -30.24
N ASP A 30 10.09 19.50 -29.26
CA ASP A 30 10.60 18.63 -28.18
C ASP A 30 9.48 18.02 -27.30
N THR A 31 8.31 18.66 -27.25
CA THR A 31 7.12 18.19 -26.51
C THR A 31 5.91 18.18 -27.44
N LEU A 32 4.97 17.27 -27.19
CA LEU A 32 3.66 17.29 -27.84
C LEU A 32 2.60 17.76 -26.85
N SER A 33 1.71 18.65 -27.29
CA SER A 33 0.53 19.01 -26.52
C SER A 33 -0.67 18.21 -27.00
N MET A 34 -1.42 17.58 -26.10
CA MET A 34 -2.69 16.92 -26.44
C MET A 34 -3.67 17.91 -27.08
N ALA A 35 -3.60 19.20 -26.72
CA ALA A 35 -4.46 20.24 -27.29
C ALA A 35 -4.27 20.42 -28.80
N ASP A 36 -3.12 20.03 -29.37
CA ASP A 36 -2.84 20.12 -30.81
C ASP A 36 -3.63 19.06 -31.62
N PHE A 37 -4.18 18.05 -30.94
CA PHE A 37 -4.98 16.97 -31.55
C PHE A 37 -6.48 17.18 -31.35
N LEU A 38 -6.88 18.08 -30.45
CA LEU A 38 -8.28 18.36 -30.16
C LEU A 38 -8.90 19.27 -31.24
N PRO A 39 -10.21 19.15 -31.51
CA PRO A 39 -10.89 20.07 -32.41
C PRO A 39 -10.87 21.49 -31.84
N VAL A 40 -10.87 22.48 -32.73
CA VAL A 40 -10.96 23.90 -32.34
C VAL A 40 -12.23 24.14 -31.54
N GLY A 41 -12.09 24.75 -30.35
CA GLY A 41 -13.22 25.02 -29.46
C GLY A 41 -13.70 23.80 -28.67
N TYR A 42 -12.82 22.79 -28.46
CA TYR A 42 -13.10 21.66 -27.59
C TYR A 42 -13.64 22.10 -26.21
N MET A 43 -14.49 21.26 -25.62
CA MET A 43 -15.02 21.43 -24.28
C MET A 43 -14.18 20.61 -23.31
N ALA A 44 -13.97 21.14 -22.10
CA ALA A 44 -13.09 20.54 -21.10
C ALA A 44 -13.83 20.25 -19.78
N ASP A 45 -15.10 19.86 -19.88
CA ASP A 45 -16.01 19.58 -18.76
C ASP A 45 -16.29 18.06 -18.57
N GLY A 46 -15.66 17.22 -19.38
CA GLY A 46 -15.81 15.76 -19.36
C GLY A 46 -17.08 15.23 -20.02
N SER A 47 -17.87 16.08 -20.69
CA SER A 47 -19.13 15.66 -21.33
C SER A 47 -18.94 15.13 -22.77
N VAL A 48 -17.86 15.53 -23.43
CA VAL A 48 -17.56 15.15 -24.82
C VAL A 48 -16.54 14.00 -24.87
N ASP A 49 -16.80 13.04 -25.75
CA ASP A 49 -15.91 11.92 -26.05
C ASP A 49 -14.76 12.38 -26.94
N TYR A 50 -13.53 12.35 -26.42
CA TYR A 50 -12.30 12.67 -27.14
C TYR A 50 -11.38 11.46 -27.29
N THR A 51 -11.93 10.23 -27.20
CA THR A 51 -11.11 9.01 -27.20
C THR A 51 -10.19 8.93 -28.42
N GLY A 52 -10.68 9.28 -29.61
CA GLY A 52 -9.89 9.22 -30.84
C GLY A 52 -8.76 10.25 -30.89
N GLU A 53 -9.05 11.49 -30.50
CA GLU A 53 -8.10 12.60 -30.49
C GLU A 53 -7.01 12.40 -29.44
N ILE A 54 -7.38 11.94 -28.24
CA ILE A 54 -6.43 11.66 -27.17
C ILE A 54 -5.56 10.46 -27.55
N GLN A 55 -6.13 9.40 -28.13
CA GLN A 55 -5.35 8.26 -28.61
C GLN A 55 -4.35 8.68 -29.70
N ALA A 56 -4.76 9.54 -30.65
CA ALA A 56 -3.85 10.05 -31.67
C ALA A 56 -2.68 10.85 -31.07
N ALA A 57 -2.93 11.60 -29.99
CA ALA A 57 -1.87 12.31 -29.27
C ALA A 57 -0.89 11.36 -28.56
N ILE A 58 -1.41 10.29 -27.93
CA ILE A 58 -0.61 9.22 -27.31
C ILE A 58 0.25 8.52 -28.36
N ASP A 59 -0.36 8.09 -29.47
CA ASP A 59 0.34 7.38 -30.55
C ASP A 59 1.45 8.24 -31.15
N ALA A 60 1.19 9.53 -31.38
CA ALA A 60 2.20 10.46 -31.86
C ALA A 60 3.36 10.65 -30.87
N ALA A 61 3.08 10.69 -29.56
CA ALA A 61 4.09 10.81 -28.52
C ALA A 61 4.99 9.58 -28.46
N ILE A 62 4.40 8.39 -28.52
CA ILE A 62 5.14 7.12 -28.55
C ILE A 62 5.99 7.03 -29.82
N ALA A 63 5.41 7.26 -31.00
CA ALA A 63 6.11 7.14 -32.28
C ALA A 63 7.27 8.14 -32.43
N SER A 64 7.21 9.29 -31.75
CA SER A 64 8.26 10.31 -31.79
C SER A 64 9.17 10.30 -30.56
N HIS A 65 8.95 9.40 -29.59
CA HIS A 65 9.63 9.34 -28.29
C HIS A 65 9.64 10.68 -27.54
N ARG A 66 8.52 11.40 -27.58
CA ARG A 66 8.35 12.72 -26.96
C ARG A 66 7.40 12.66 -25.77
N ALA A 67 7.57 13.60 -24.86
CA ALA A 67 6.62 13.76 -23.76
C ALA A 67 5.30 14.33 -24.29
N LEU A 68 4.19 13.77 -23.80
CA LEU A 68 2.83 14.26 -24.03
C LEU A 68 2.40 15.13 -22.84
N LEU A 69 2.04 16.38 -23.15
CA LEU A 69 1.48 17.33 -22.19
C LEU A 69 -0.05 17.33 -22.30
N VAL A 70 -0.71 17.06 -21.18
CA VAL A 70 -2.17 17.12 -21.07
C VAL A 70 -2.56 18.50 -20.52
N PRO A 71 -3.35 19.31 -21.25
CA PRO A 71 -3.78 20.61 -20.77
C PRO A 71 -4.70 20.48 -19.55
N ALA A 72 -4.90 21.59 -18.83
CA ALA A 72 -5.97 21.66 -17.83
C ALA A 72 -7.34 21.47 -18.48
N GLY A 73 -8.22 20.73 -17.80
CA GLY A 73 -9.51 20.31 -18.31
C GLY A 73 -9.90 18.91 -17.89
N THR A 74 -11.19 18.61 -17.98
CA THR A 74 -11.72 17.23 -17.92
C THR A 74 -12.10 16.79 -19.33
N PHE A 75 -11.54 15.67 -19.78
CA PHE A 75 -11.78 15.14 -21.12
C PHE A 75 -12.42 13.75 -21.03
N GLY A 76 -13.55 13.58 -21.73
CA GLY A 76 -14.30 12.32 -21.72
C GLY A 76 -13.62 11.25 -22.56
N VAL A 77 -13.59 10.01 -22.06
CA VAL A 77 -13.12 8.83 -22.78
C VAL A 77 -14.16 7.71 -22.72
N ARG A 78 -14.23 6.85 -23.72
CA ARG A 78 -15.26 5.81 -23.81
C ARG A 78 -14.73 4.49 -24.38
N GLY A 79 -15.59 3.48 -24.36
CA GLY A 79 -15.40 2.24 -25.08
C GLY A 79 -14.44 1.34 -24.32
N SER A 80 -13.33 0.97 -24.95
CA SER A 80 -12.29 0.21 -24.27
C SER A 80 -11.41 1.08 -23.40
N GLY A 81 -11.45 2.41 -23.46
CA GLY A 81 -10.47 3.29 -22.80
C GLY A 81 -9.23 3.52 -23.65
N LEU A 82 -8.32 4.39 -23.18
CA LEU A 82 -7.11 4.79 -23.89
C LEU A 82 -6.00 3.75 -23.75
N PHE A 83 -5.35 3.38 -24.85
CA PHE A 83 -4.25 2.44 -24.86
C PHE A 83 -2.92 3.15 -24.68
N ILE A 84 -2.19 2.79 -23.62
CA ILE A 84 -0.83 3.26 -23.37
C ILE A 84 0.11 2.06 -23.40
N ALA A 85 1.17 2.19 -24.20
CA ALA A 85 2.22 1.22 -24.36
C ALA A 85 3.57 1.74 -23.83
N ASP A 86 4.62 0.93 -24.03
CA ASP A 86 5.99 1.15 -23.59
C ASP A 86 6.55 2.56 -23.89
N GLY A 87 7.34 3.08 -22.95
CA GLY A 87 8.22 4.23 -23.15
C GLY A 87 7.57 5.61 -23.22
N ILE A 88 6.26 5.74 -22.95
CA ILE A 88 5.62 7.07 -22.93
C ILE A 88 5.99 7.88 -21.68
N ARG A 89 6.13 9.19 -21.85
CA ARG A 89 6.10 10.17 -20.75
C ARG A 89 4.87 11.06 -20.91
N LEU A 90 3.99 11.03 -19.92
CA LEU A 90 2.75 11.79 -19.88
C LEU A 90 2.75 12.69 -18.64
N SER A 91 2.47 13.97 -18.83
CA SER A 91 2.34 14.95 -17.74
C SER A 91 1.11 15.81 -17.92
N GLY A 92 0.27 15.92 -16.88
CA GLY A 92 -0.76 16.95 -16.81
C GLY A 92 -0.25 18.25 -16.20
N GLN A 93 -1.17 19.18 -15.96
CA GLN A 93 -0.93 20.48 -15.30
C GLN A 93 -1.31 20.46 -13.80
N GLY A 94 -1.24 19.28 -13.19
CA GLY A 94 -1.62 18.98 -11.81
C GLY A 94 -2.81 18.02 -11.77
N ALA A 95 -2.80 17.09 -10.82
CA ALA A 95 -3.82 16.04 -10.73
C ALA A 95 -5.26 16.57 -10.58
N GLU A 96 -5.43 17.76 -10.01
CA GLU A 96 -6.73 18.40 -9.87
C GLU A 96 -7.14 19.24 -11.08
N ASN A 97 -6.21 19.53 -11.99
CA ASN A 97 -6.41 20.41 -13.14
C ASN A 97 -6.55 19.64 -14.45
N SER A 98 -5.80 18.55 -14.65
CA SER A 98 -5.87 17.71 -15.85
C SER A 98 -6.54 16.39 -15.48
N CYS A 99 -7.63 16.05 -16.16
CA CYS A 99 -8.41 14.87 -15.88
C CYS A 99 -8.84 14.15 -17.16
N TRP A 100 -8.61 12.85 -17.22
CA TRP A 100 -9.32 11.97 -18.15
C TRP A 100 -10.40 11.22 -17.38
N LYS A 101 -11.63 11.34 -17.86
CA LYS A 101 -12.82 10.82 -17.19
C LYS A 101 -13.51 9.84 -18.11
N ASN A 102 -13.79 8.62 -17.68
CA ASN A 102 -14.61 7.75 -18.50
C ASN A 102 -16.06 8.25 -18.57
N ILE A 103 -16.72 7.95 -19.67
CA ILE A 103 -18.17 8.06 -19.84
C ILE A 103 -18.74 6.68 -20.28
N GLY A 104 -17.99 5.63 -19.94
CA GLY A 104 -18.26 4.21 -20.15
C GLY A 104 -16.99 3.43 -20.48
N GLY A 105 -16.79 2.25 -19.88
CA GLY A 105 -15.54 1.48 -20.00
C GLY A 105 -14.46 1.89 -18.99
N PRO A 106 -13.23 1.39 -19.08
CA PRO A 106 -12.13 1.88 -18.24
C PRO A 106 -11.57 3.21 -18.76
N VAL A 107 -10.75 3.91 -17.95
CA VAL A 107 -10.04 5.12 -18.41
C VAL A 107 -8.82 4.73 -19.25
N LEU A 108 -7.99 3.80 -18.73
CA LEU A 108 -6.76 3.35 -19.37
C LEU A 108 -6.72 1.83 -19.55
N ASN A 109 -6.10 1.41 -20.65
CA ASN A 109 -5.50 0.09 -20.83
C ASN A 109 -3.99 0.23 -20.88
N LEU A 110 -3.29 -0.47 -19.99
CA LEU A 110 -1.84 -0.41 -19.88
C LEU A 110 -1.20 -1.75 -20.27
N THR A 111 -0.06 -1.65 -20.96
CA THR A 111 0.87 -2.74 -21.21
C THR A 111 2.25 -2.16 -21.56
N GLY A 112 3.32 -2.90 -21.34
CA GLY A 112 4.69 -2.48 -21.64
C GLY A 112 5.45 -1.96 -20.42
N GLU A 113 6.57 -1.31 -20.70
CA GLU A 113 7.55 -0.93 -19.68
C GLU A 113 7.79 0.58 -19.70
N HIS A 114 8.54 1.09 -18.73
CA HIS A 114 9.03 2.48 -18.76
C HIS A 114 7.97 3.57 -18.94
N ILE A 115 6.72 3.29 -18.54
CA ILE A 115 5.62 4.24 -18.61
C ILE A 115 5.82 5.24 -17.47
N HIS A 116 5.88 6.53 -17.79
CA HIS A 116 5.91 7.59 -16.79
C HIS A 116 4.67 8.48 -16.92
N VAL A 117 3.84 8.47 -15.88
CA VAL A 117 2.64 9.30 -15.78
C VAL A 117 2.76 10.22 -14.58
N SER A 118 2.47 11.51 -14.78
CA SER A 118 2.52 12.49 -13.70
C SER A 118 1.47 13.59 -13.79
N ASP A 119 1.14 14.18 -12.64
CA ASP A 119 0.39 15.43 -12.53
C ASP A 119 -0.97 15.41 -13.24
N ILE A 120 -1.69 14.28 -13.18
CA ILE A 120 -2.97 14.06 -13.86
C ILE A 120 -3.92 13.20 -13.01
N ARG A 121 -5.23 13.38 -13.17
CA ARG A 121 -6.28 12.50 -12.65
C ARG A 121 -6.81 11.54 -13.71
N PHE A 122 -7.05 10.31 -13.31
CA PHE A 122 -7.89 9.35 -14.01
C PHE A 122 -9.13 9.07 -13.18
N TRP A 123 -10.29 9.40 -13.72
CA TRP A 123 -11.57 9.31 -13.02
C TRP A 123 -12.51 8.33 -13.73
N SER A 124 -12.77 7.21 -13.08
CA SER A 124 -13.81 6.27 -13.48
C SER A 124 -15.12 6.57 -12.74
N VAL A 125 -16.21 6.84 -13.46
CA VAL A 125 -17.57 7.02 -12.94
C VAL A 125 -18.50 5.83 -13.14
N ALA A 126 -18.28 5.02 -14.19
CA ALA A 126 -19.08 3.81 -14.43
C ALA A 126 -18.47 2.92 -15.52
N GLY A 127 -18.63 1.61 -15.38
CA GLY A 127 -18.51 0.67 -16.49
C GLY A 127 -17.11 0.10 -16.75
N GLY A 128 -16.23 0.14 -15.75
CA GLY A 128 -14.93 -0.53 -15.79
C GLY A 128 -14.00 -0.10 -14.67
N ALA A 129 -12.84 -0.75 -14.57
CA ALA A 129 -11.77 -0.31 -13.69
C ALA A 129 -11.21 1.05 -14.12
N THR A 130 -10.62 1.85 -13.23
CA THR A 130 -9.93 3.08 -13.67
C THR A 130 -8.79 2.72 -14.60
N ILE A 131 -8.01 1.70 -14.23
CA ILE A 131 -6.93 1.15 -15.03
C ILE A 131 -7.13 -0.36 -15.21
N VAL A 132 -7.08 -0.80 -16.47
CA VAL A 132 -7.02 -2.21 -16.86
C VAL A 132 -5.62 -2.51 -17.39
N GLN A 133 -5.01 -3.56 -16.88
CA GLN A 133 -3.76 -4.09 -17.40
C GLN A 133 -4.07 -5.22 -18.40
N ASN A 134 -3.48 -5.15 -19.59
CA ASN A 134 -3.68 -6.15 -20.66
C ASN A 134 -2.38 -6.87 -21.06
N GLY A 135 -1.38 -6.86 -20.19
CA GLY A 135 -0.08 -7.45 -20.42
C GLY A 135 0.89 -7.12 -19.29
N LEU A 136 2.18 -7.39 -19.49
CA LEU A 136 3.23 -6.96 -18.57
C LEU A 136 3.12 -5.44 -18.32
N VAL A 137 3.20 -5.02 -17.06
CA VAL A 137 3.49 -3.63 -16.71
C VAL A 137 4.70 -3.62 -15.81
N ALA A 138 5.81 -3.08 -16.30
CA ALA A 138 7.03 -3.04 -15.52
C ALA A 138 7.82 -1.73 -15.61
N GLN A 139 8.69 -1.52 -14.63
CA GLN A 139 9.64 -0.39 -14.61
C GLN A 139 8.96 0.97 -14.82
N SER A 140 7.70 1.08 -14.40
CA SER A 140 6.85 2.23 -14.66
C SER A 140 6.70 3.09 -13.41
N ARG A 141 6.43 4.38 -13.61
CA ARG A 141 6.35 5.40 -12.56
C ARG A 141 5.06 6.19 -12.69
N PHE A 142 4.34 6.29 -11.59
CA PHE A 142 3.14 7.10 -11.41
C PHE A 142 3.41 8.09 -10.28
N GLU A 143 3.48 9.38 -10.61
CA GLU A 143 3.93 10.41 -9.67
C GLU A 143 2.94 11.57 -9.59
N ARG A 144 2.45 11.90 -8.39
CA ARG A 144 1.39 12.92 -8.20
C ARG A 144 0.18 12.66 -9.10
N VAL A 145 -0.22 11.40 -9.20
CA VAL A 145 -1.40 10.97 -9.94
C VAL A 145 -2.58 10.82 -8.99
N HIS A 146 -3.77 11.22 -9.44
CA HIS A 146 -5.01 10.93 -8.74
C HIS A 146 -5.77 9.82 -9.49
N LEU A 147 -5.84 8.62 -8.90
CA LEU A 147 -6.69 7.55 -9.41
C LEU A 147 -8.00 7.53 -8.63
N PHE A 148 -9.13 7.80 -9.30
CA PHE A 148 -10.45 7.80 -8.67
C PHE A 148 -11.37 6.77 -9.34
N GLN A 149 -11.95 5.89 -8.54
CA GLN A 149 -13.00 4.95 -8.94
C GLN A 149 -14.30 5.21 -8.15
N ASP A 150 -15.32 5.69 -8.86
CA ASP A 150 -16.65 6.01 -8.35
C ASP A 150 -17.64 4.82 -8.43
N ASP A 151 -17.29 3.76 -9.18
CA ASP A 151 -18.13 2.57 -9.32
C ASP A 151 -17.74 1.50 -8.28
N PRO A 152 -18.60 1.18 -7.30
CA PRO A 152 -18.26 0.25 -6.21
C PRO A 152 -18.04 -1.20 -6.67
N ALA A 153 -18.47 -1.56 -7.89
CA ALA A 153 -18.30 -2.90 -8.44
C ALA A 153 -16.96 -3.11 -9.17
N ASN A 154 -16.21 -2.03 -9.41
CA ASN A 154 -14.99 -2.07 -10.23
C ASN A 154 -13.76 -1.61 -9.43
N PRO A 155 -12.57 -2.20 -9.67
CA PRO A 155 -11.36 -1.79 -8.97
C PRO A 155 -10.82 -0.46 -9.50
N VAL A 156 -9.92 0.17 -8.76
CA VAL A 156 -9.07 1.25 -9.29
C VAL A 156 -8.07 0.67 -10.29
N TRP A 157 -7.45 -0.45 -9.96
CA TRP A 157 -6.49 -1.17 -10.79
C TRP A 157 -6.84 -2.65 -10.89
N SER A 158 -7.10 -3.12 -12.10
CA SER A 158 -7.27 -4.54 -12.43
C SER A 158 -6.04 -5.05 -13.15
N ASN A 159 -5.28 -5.98 -12.53
CA ASN A 159 -4.10 -6.55 -13.18
C ASN A 159 -4.41 -7.75 -14.09
N ALA A 160 -5.62 -8.32 -14.01
CA ALA A 160 -6.08 -9.47 -14.80
C ALA A 160 -5.09 -10.66 -14.87
N ALA A 161 -4.41 -10.97 -13.75
CA ALA A 161 -3.39 -12.02 -13.68
C ALA A 161 -2.12 -11.80 -14.50
N HIS A 162 -1.89 -10.58 -14.99
CA HIS A 162 -0.66 -10.21 -15.67
C HIS A 162 0.46 -9.82 -14.70
N GLU A 163 1.68 -9.86 -15.22
CA GLU A 163 2.92 -9.54 -14.50
C GLU A 163 3.02 -8.04 -14.19
N TYR A 164 3.42 -7.73 -12.95
CA TYR A 164 3.46 -6.38 -12.41
C TYR A 164 4.76 -6.18 -11.61
N VAL A 165 5.80 -5.68 -12.27
CA VAL A 165 7.16 -5.74 -11.73
C VAL A 165 7.85 -4.38 -11.72
N ASP A 166 8.51 -4.03 -10.62
CA ASP A 166 9.35 -2.83 -10.54
C ASP A 166 8.58 -1.51 -10.80
N ASN A 167 7.31 -1.45 -10.40
CA ASN A 167 6.51 -0.24 -10.55
C ASN A 167 6.57 0.67 -9.31
N ARG A 168 6.49 1.99 -9.53
CA ARG A 168 6.57 3.02 -8.49
C ARG A 168 5.35 3.92 -8.51
N PHE A 169 4.68 4.04 -7.36
CA PHE A 169 3.64 5.04 -7.08
C PHE A 169 4.17 6.00 -6.04
N GLU A 170 4.27 7.28 -6.38
CA GLU A 170 4.88 8.29 -5.52
C GLU A 170 3.99 9.52 -5.37
N ASN A 171 3.66 9.87 -4.13
CA ASN A 171 2.87 11.06 -3.81
C ASN A 171 1.50 11.10 -4.51
N CYS A 172 0.88 9.93 -4.69
CA CYS A 172 -0.40 9.80 -5.37
C CYS A 172 -1.59 9.95 -4.41
N LEU A 173 -2.74 10.34 -4.96
CA LEU A 173 -4.04 10.16 -4.32
C LEU A 173 -4.74 8.97 -4.95
N LEU A 174 -4.97 7.92 -4.16
CA LEU A 174 -5.61 6.69 -4.60
C LEU A 174 -6.97 6.60 -3.91
N GLN A 175 -8.05 6.78 -4.67
CA GLN A 175 -9.38 6.94 -4.12
C GLN A 175 -10.36 5.92 -4.71
N HIS A 176 -11.17 5.35 -3.83
CA HIS A 176 -12.34 4.56 -4.20
C HIS A 176 -13.60 5.15 -3.55
N VAL A 177 -14.71 4.41 -3.59
CA VAL A 177 -15.96 4.77 -2.91
C VAL A 177 -16.10 4.00 -1.61
N THR A 178 -16.81 4.60 -0.66
CA THR A 178 -16.98 4.08 0.71
C THR A 178 -17.81 2.79 0.79
N ASP A 179 -18.49 2.42 -0.28
CA ASP A 179 -19.32 1.22 -0.38
C ASP A 179 -18.76 0.20 -1.40
N SER A 180 -17.49 0.35 -1.81
CA SER A 180 -16.84 -0.60 -2.71
C SER A 180 -16.95 -2.05 -2.22
N MET A 181 -17.22 -2.96 -3.17
CA MET A 181 -17.38 -4.39 -2.94
C MET A 181 -16.17 -5.21 -3.41
N VAL A 182 -15.15 -4.53 -3.95
CA VAL A 182 -13.93 -5.11 -4.55
C VAL A 182 -12.67 -4.46 -3.99
N HIS A 183 -11.53 -5.11 -4.18
CA HIS A 183 -10.24 -4.52 -3.85
C HIS A 183 -9.94 -3.34 -4.79
N ALA A 184 -9.40 -2.23 -4.27
CA ALA A 184 -9.08 -1.09 -5.13
C ALA A 184 -7.91 -1.42 -6.08
N PHE A 185 -6.85 -2.01 -5.53
CA PHE A 185 -5.78 -2.64 -6.29
C PHE A 185 -5.90 -4.15 -6.11
N ASP A 186 -6.40 -4.83 -7.14
CA ASP A 186 -6.49 -6.29 -7.16
C ASP A 186 -5.32 -6.85 -7.99
N LEU A 187 -4.23 -7.16 -7.29
CA LEU A 187 -2.98 -7.66 -7.87
C LEU A 187 -2.84 -9.14 -7.56
N VAL A 188 -3.44 -9.96 -8.40
CA VAL A 188 -3.40 -11.42 -8.28
C VAL A 188 -2.61 -11.96 -9.45
N ALA A 189 -1.61 -12.82 -9.25
CA ALA A 189 -0.86 -13.40 -10.36
C ALA A 189 -0.39 -14.83 -10.06
N VAL A 190 -0.12 -15.60 -11.12
CA VAL A 190 0.49 -16.92 -11.00
C VAL A 190 2.01 -16.74 -10.79
N ALA A 191 2.65 -17.63 -10.03
CA ALA A 191 4.10 -17.83 -9.95
C ALA A 191 4.95 -16.60 -9.61
N GLY A 192 4.51 -15.77 -8.66
CA GLY A 192 5.35 -14.68 -8.14
C GLY A 192 5.62 -13.57 -9.16
N LEU A 193 4.69 -13.28 -10.05
CA LEU A 193 4.82 -12.24 -11.08
C LEU A 193 4.48 -10.82 -10.59
N ILE A 194 4.49 -10.58 -9.27
CA ILE A 194 4.24 -9.25 -8.68
C ILE A 194 5.41 -8.92 -7.75
N ASN A 195 6.44 -8.27 -8.28
CA ASN A 195 7.72 -8.10 -7.58
C ASN A 195 8.24 -6.67 -7.60
N ASP A 196 9.00 -6.30 -6.58
CA ASP A 196 9.79 -5.06 -6.51
C ASP A 196 8.97 -3.77 -6.70
N ASN A 197 7.67 -3.80 -6.40
CA ASN A 197 6.81 -2.62 -6.49
C ASN A 197 6.89 -1.77 -5.24
N VAL A 198 6.72 -0.45 -5.39
CA VAL A 198 6.72 0.50 -4.26
C VAL A 198 5.55 1.46 -4.38
N TRP A 199 4.77 1.56 -3.31
CA TRP A 199 3.85 2.66 -3.06
C TRP A 199 4.44 3.52 -1.94
N ARG A 200 4.76 4.78 -2.23
CA ARG A 200 5.40 5.70 -1.29
C ARG A 200 4.69 7.05 -1.21
N GLY A 201 4.43 7.51 0.01
CA GLY A 201 3.89 8.85 0.25
C GLY A 201 2.48 9.04 -0.33
N CYS A 202 1.75 7.96 -0.57
CA CYS A 202 0.42 8.02 -1.16
C CYS A 202 -0.64 8.25 -0.08
N ARG A 203 -1.64 9.06 -0.41
CA ARG A 203 -2.89 9.16 0.35
C ARG A 203 -3.90 8.21 -0.26
N ILE A 204 -4.55 7.44 0.59
CA ILE A 204 -5.49 6.38 0.22
C ILE A 204 -6.81 6.76 0.84
N GLN A 205 -7.84 6.97 0.04
CA GLN A 205 -9.13 7.45 0.50
C GLN A 205 -10.24 6.49 0.13
N ASN A 206 -11.04 6.14 1.14
CA ASN A 206 -12.18 5.26 1.06
C ASN A 206 -11.83 3.85 0.57
N CYS A 207 -12.15 2.84 1.39
CA CYS A 207 -12.39 1.50 0.88
C CYS A 207 -13.64 0.95 1.56
N GLY A 208 -14.50 0.31 0.77
CA GLY A 208 -15.76 -0.22 1.26
C GLY A 208 -15.58 -1.45 2.14
N THR A 209 -16.01 -2.61 1.67
CA THR A 209 -16.00 -3.85 2.47
C THR A 209 -14.80 -4.75 2.22
N ARG A 210 -13.89 -4.33 1.33
CA ARG A 210 -12.68 -5.05 0.92
C ARG A 210 -11.43 -4.22 1.17
N HIS A 211 -10.29 -4.91 1.31
CA HIS A 211 -8.98 -4.26 1.45
C HIS A 211 -8.68 -3.35 0.27
N PHE A 212 -8.02 -2.21 0.52
CA PHE A 212 -7.61 -1.33 -0.57
C PHE A 212 -6.60 -2.03 -1.49
N PHE A 213 -5.57 -2.65 -0.93
CA PHE A 213 -4.61 -3.47 -1.67
C PHE A 213 -4.86 -4.96 -1.43
N ASN A 214 -4.87 -5.75 -2.50
CA ASN A 214 -4.79 -7.20 -2.48
C ASN A 214 -3.62 -7.66 -3.33
N LEU A 215 -2.62 -8.28 -2.70
CA LEU A 215 -1.48 -8.89 -3.38
C LEU A 215 -1.48 -10.40 -3.11
N GLU A 216 -1.66 -11.20 -4.15
CA GLU A 216 -1.73 -12.66 -4.04
C GLU A 216 -0.97 -13.39 -5.15
N SER A 217 -0.09 -14.31 -4.76
CA SER A 217 0.45 -15.33 -5.67
C SER A 217 -0.48 -16.53 -5.67
N THR A 218 -0.99 -16.99 -6.80
CA THR A 218 -1.94 -18.13 -6.85
C THR A 218 -1.26 -19.50 -6.98
N SER A 219 0.07 -19.57 -7.04
CA SER A 219 0.81 -20.82 -7.16
C SER A 219 1.99 -20.90 -6.19
N LEU A 220 2.77 -21.99 -6.27
CA LEU A 220 4.07 -22.06 -5.63
C LEU A 220 4.97 -20.99 -6.26
N GLY A 221 5.67 -20.22 -5.42
CA GLY A 221 6.49 -19.07 -5.82
C GLY A 221 6.03 -17.81 -5.10
N PRO A 222 6.78 -17.34 -4.10
CA PRO A 222 6.42 -16.11 -3.42
C PRO A 222 6.60 -14.91 -4.36
N GLN A 223 5.79 -13.89 -4.12
CA GLN A 223 6.06 -12.54 -4.62
C GLN A 223 7.18 -11.91 -3.78
N PHE A 224 7.98 -11.02 -4.35
CA PHE A 224 9.18 -10.50 -3.70
C PHE A 224 9.19 -8.98 -3.60
N SER A 225 9.69 -8.48 -2.47
CA SER A 225 10.16 -7.11 -2.31
C SER A 225 9.12 -6.00 -2.58
N ASN A 226 7.84 -6.28 -2.39
CA ASN A 226 6.80 -5.25 -2.49
C ASN A 226 6.81 -4.36 -1.25
N LYS A 227 6.75 -3.03 -1.43
CA LYS A 227 6.91 -2.06 -0.35
C LYS A 227 5.77 -1.06 -0.30
N PHE A 228 5.30 -0.81 0.92
CA PHE A 228 4.27 0.16 1.26
C PHE A 228 4.88 1.11 2.29
N GLU A 229 5.21 2.33 1.88
CA GLU A 229 6.01 3.26 2.66
C GLU A 229 5.28 4.61 2.79
N ASP A 230 5.24 5.18 3.99
CA ASP A 230 4.69 6.52 4.23
C ASP A 230 3.23 6.69 3.72
N LEU A 231 2.43 5.63 3.83
CA LEU A 231 1.04 5.66 3.35
C LEU A 231 0.10 6.25 4.39
N THR A 232 -0.85 7.07 3.94
CA THR A 232 -1.94 7.57 4.80
C THR A 232 -3.27 7.01 4.30
N PHE A 233 -3.91 6.16 5.10
CA PHE A 233 -5.25 5.63 4.84
C PHE A 233 -6.29 6.50 5.52
N GLU A 234 -7.37 6.83 4.80
CA GLU A 234 -8.49 7.60 5.31
C GLU A 234 -9.81 6.90 4.96
N VAL A 235 -10.63 6.62 5.97
CA VAL A 235 -11.96 6.00 5.80
C VAL A 235 -11.89 4.63 5.10
N CYS A 236 -10.88 3.83 5.46
CA CYS A 236 -10.66 2.51 4.90
C CYS A 236 -11.34 1.40 5.74
N LEU A 237 -12.67 1.29 5.63
CA LEU A 237 -13.47 0.35 6.44
C LEU A 237 -13.17 -1.12 6.11
N GLY A 238 -12.81 -1.41 4.87
CA GLY A 238 -12.53 -2.76 4.38
C GLY A 238 -11.12 -3.26 4.71
N GLY A 239 -10.30 -2.47 5.40
CA GLY A 239 -8.89 -2.77 5.68
C GLY A 239 -7.93 -2.12 4.67
N GLY A 240 -6.67 -2.03 5.05
CA GLY A 240 -5.63 -1.38 4.24
C GLY A 240 -5.03 -2.33 3.20
N ILE A 241 -4.33 -3.36 3.68
CA ILE A 241 -3.49 -4.21 2.83
C ILE A 241 -3.75 -5.69 3.16
N ARG A 242 -4.03 -6.48 2.13
CA ARG A 242 -3.99 -7.94 2.17
C ARG A 242 -2.79 -8.45 1.38
N ILE A 243 -2.04 -9.39 1.97
CA ILE A 243 -0.90 -10.04 1.33
C ILE A 243 -1.01 -11.56 1.53
N ARG A 244 -0.84 -12.32 0.43
CA ARG A 244 -0.91 -13.78 0.38
C ARG A 244 0.30 -14.39 -0.33
N GLY A 245 1.17 -15.04 0.43
CA GLY A 245 2.38 -15.71 -0.09
C GLY A 245 3.39 -14.75 -0.71
N ALA A 246 3.80 -13.70 0.01
CA ALA A 246 4.75 -12.70 -0.49
C ALA A 246 5.78 -12.26 0.56
N ASN A 247 6.91 -11.74 0.06
CA ASN A 247 7.85 -10.94 0.82
C ASN A 247 7.48 -9.47 0.73
N PHE A 248 7.41 -8.79 1.87
CA PHE A 248 6.92 -7.41 1.92
C PHE A 248 7.64 -6.52 2.95
N VAL A 249 7.48 -5.20 2.75
CA VAL A 249 7.77 -4.17 3.75
C VAL A 249 6.55 -3.26 3.86
N ILE A 250 6.00 -3.11 5.07
CA ILE A 250 5.00 -2.09 5.40
C ILE A 250 5.63 -1.17 6.44
N ASP A 251 5.64 0.12 6.18
CA ASP A 251 6.53 1.04 6.85
C ASP A 251 5.95 2.45 6.94
N ASN A 252 5.89 2.98 8.16
CA ASN A 252 5.36 4.31 8.46
C ASN A 252 3.96 4.55 7.86
N CYS A 253 3.12 3.51 7.85
CA CYS A 253 1.77 3.57 7.33
C CYS A 253 0.78 3.95 8.43
N GLN A 254 -0.07 4.94 8.17
CA GLN A 254 -0.96 5.52 9.17
C GLN A 254 -2.41 5.39 8.74
N ASN A 255 -3.26 4.86 9.61
CA ASN A 255 -4.71 4.81 9.43
C ASN A 255 -5.39 5.95 10.19
N TRP A 256 -6.00 6.85 9.44
CA TRP A 256 -6.75 7.99 9.89
C TRP A 256 -8.24 7.77 9.61
N ASP A 257 -9.06 8.23 10.54
CA ASP A 257 -10.50 8.37 10.42
C ASP A 257 -11.26 7.08 10.08
N ALA A 258 -10.82 5.95 10.65
CA ALA A 258 -11.66 4.74 10.77
C ALA A 258 -12.84 4.94 11.75
N GLY A 259 -13.29 6.19 11.98
CA GLY A 259 -14.36 6.57 12.91
C GLY A 259 -15.73 6.71 12.26
N ILE A 260 -15.81 6.75 10.92
CA ILE A 260 -17.09 6.79 10.18
C ILE A 260 -17.80 5.42 10.18
N GLY A 261 -17.08 4.36 10.57
CA GLY A 261 -17.59 3.02 10.79
C GLY A 261 -16.48 2.11 11.32
N ALA A 262 -16.84 0.99 11.94
CA ALA A 262 -15.83 0.04 12.39
C ALA A 262 -15.16 -0.65 11.19
N ILE A 263 -13.85 -0.88 11.27
CA ILE A 263 -13.11 -1.64 10.23
C ILE A 263 -13.63 -3.08 10.23
N VAL A 264 -14.13 -3.54 9.08
CA VAL A 264 -14.83 -4.84 8.96
C VAL A 264 -13.90 -6.02 8.63
N ASN A 265 -12.64 -5.73 8.29
CA ASN A 265 -11.58 -6.73 8.07
C ASN A 265 -10.36 -6.43 8.94
N ASP A 266 -9.42 -7.38 8.98
CA ASP A 266 -8.10 -7.11 9.55
C ASP A 266 -7.38 -6.07 8.69
N PHE A 267 -6.74 -5.08 9.31
CA PHE A 267 -6.22 -3.93 8.59
C PHE A 267 -5.01 -4.28 7.72
N TYR A 268 -4.04 -4.99 8.33
CA TYR A 268 -2.99 -5.73 7.64
C TYR A 268 -3.28 -7.23 7.72
N ASP A 269 -3.81 -7.79 6.65
CA ASP A 269 -4.21 -9.19 6.54
C ASP A 269 -3.12 -9.98 5.82
N ILE A 270 -2.27 -10.69 6.57
CA ILE A 270 -1.08 -11.36 6.04
C ILE A 270 -1.20 -12.88 6.27
N ASP A 271 -1.30 -13.65 5.19
CA ASP A 271 -1.52 -15.10 5.27
C ASP A 271 -0.77 -15.84 4.16
N ARG A 272 -0.78 -17.17 4.20
CA ARG A 272 -0.31 -18.01 3.09
C ARG A 272 -1.23 -17.89 1.89
N ASN A 273 -0.69 -18.12 0.70
CA ASN A 273 -1.52 -18.25 -0.49
C ASN A 273 -2.22 -19.62 -0.57
N VAL A 274 -3.07 -19.79 -1.59
CA VAL A 274 -3.80 -21.04 -1.88
C VAL A 274 -2.88 -22.25 -2.11
N ALA A 275 -1.62 -22.02 -2.52
CA ALA A 275 -0.61 -23.06 -2.71
C ALA A 275 0.21 -23.35 -1.43
N GLY A 276 -0.09 -22.69 -0.31
CA GLY A 276 0.60 -22.88 0.97
C GLY A 276 1.92 -22.12 1.12
N THR A 277 2.27 -21.24 0.18
CA THR A 277 3.43 -20.35 0.29
C THR A 277 3.15 -19.30 1.37
N VAL A 278 4.00 -19.24 2.39
CA VAL A 278 3.89 -18.30 3.51
C VAL A 278 4.43 -16.92 3.15
N CYS A 279 3.99 -15.91 3.87
CA CYS A 279 4.57 -14.57 3.82
C CYS A 279 5.81 -14.45 4.71
N ALA A 280 6.71 -13.55 4.33
CA ALA A 280 7.80 -13.07 5.18
C ALA A 280 7.95 -11.56 5.02
N GLY A 281 8.40 -10.83 6.03
CA GLY A 281 8.50 -9.38 5.89
C GLY A 281 8.54 -8.64 7.20
N ARG A 282 8.31 -7.34 7.11
CA ARG A 282 8.28 -6.46 8.29
C ARG A 282 7.17 -5.44 8.20
N ILE A 283 6.61 -5.13 9.37
CA ILE A 283 5.67 -4.04 9.61
C ILE A 283 6.33 -3.13 10.63
N ARG A 284 6.63 -1.88 10.27
CA ARG A 284 7.32 -0.94 11.16
C ARG A 284 6.68 0.43 11.19
N ASP A 285 6.73 1.09 12.34
CA ASP A 285 6.28 2.48 12.52
C ASP A 285 4.82 2.73 12.08
N CYS A 286 4.00 1.68 12.03
CA CYS A 286 2.62 1.76 11.56
C CYS A 286 1.67 2.11 12.71
N GLY A 287 0.57 2.78 12.41
CA GLY A 287 -0.39 3.06 13.46
C GLY A 287 -1.81 3.38 13.05
N ARG A 288 -2.71 3.18 14.00
CA ARG A 288 -4.12 3.59 13.92
C ARG A 288 -4.31 4.84 14.77
N TRP A 289 -4.49 5.99 14.13
CA TRP A 289 -4.57 7.30 14.78
C TRP A 289 -6.00 7.70 15.17
N SER A 290 -7.00 7.05 14.61
CA SER A 290 -8.38 7.18 15.04
C SER A 290 -9.23 6.01 14.53
N GLY A 291 -10.45 5.89 15.06
CA GLY A 291 -11.39 4.82 14.71
C GLY A 291 -11.22 3.54 15.50
N THR A 292 -12.16 2.60 15.32
CA THR A 292 -12.24 1.35 16.08
C THR A 292 -12.17 0.13 15.15
N MET A 293 -11.46 -0.92 15.57
CA MET A 293 -11.54 -2.21 14.90
C MET A 293 -12.93 -2.84 15.12
N GLY A 294 -13.47 -3.51 14.10
CA GLY A 294 -14.66 -4.34 14.25
C GLY A 294 -14.41 -5.51 15.21
N ALA A 295 -15.50 -6.07 15.74
CA ALA A 295 -15.41 -7.22 16.65
C ALA A 295 -14.66 -8.39 15.99
N GLY A 296 -13.63 -8.89 16.67
CA GLY A 296 -12.79 -9.99 16.19
C GLY A 296 -11.84 -9.61 15.05
N LYS A 297 -11.59 -8.32 14.83
CA LYS A 297 -10.64 -7.79 13.84
C LYS A 297 -9.41 -7.22 14.52
N TYR A 298 -8.30 -7.24 13.78
CA TYR A 298 -6.98 -6.87 14.27
C TYR A 298 -6.32 -5.81 13.38
N ASP A 299 -5.46 -4.99 13.97
CA ASP A 299 -4.60 -4.09 13.20
C ASP A 299 -3.63 -4.90 12.33
N VAL A 300 -3.06 -5.98 12.88
CA VAL A 300 -2.29 -6.99 12.11
C VAL A 300 -2.86 -8.37 12.38
N SER A 301 -3.12 -9.15 11.32
CA SER A 301 -3.58 -10.53 11.43
C SER A 301 -2.68 -11.47 10.67
N LEU A 302 -2.21 -12.49 11.39
CA LEU A 302 -1.39 -13.60 10.93
C LEU A 302 -2.14 -14.91 11.25
N PRO A 303 -3.18 -15.28 10.48
CA PRO A 303 -3.85 -16.56 10.69
C PRO A 303 -2.88 -17.76 10.49
N GLY A 304 -3.24 -18.89 11.11
CA GLY A 304 -2.34 -20.01 11.42
C GLY A 304 -1.37 -20.45 10.33
N GLY A 305 -0.08 -20.14 10.52
CA GLY A 305 1.03 -20.56 9.66
C GLY A 305 1.24 -19.68 8.41
N GLY A 306 0.59 -18.51 8.33
CA GLY A 306 0.73 -17.57 7.23
C GLY A 306 2.03 -16.76 7.20
N GLY A 307 2.79 -16.73 8.29
CA GLY A 307 3.97 -15.87 8.46
C GLY A 307 5.20 -16.62 8.99
N ALA A 308 6.26 -16.68 8.18
CA ALA A 308 7.56 -17.16 8.62
C ALA A 308 8.50 -15.97 8.91
N GLY A 309 8.74 -15.69 10.19
CA GLY A 309 9.73 -14.69 10.61
C GLY A 309 9.31 -13.24 10.32
N ILE A 310 8.02 -12.93 10.49
CA ILE A 310 7.53 -11.55 10.35
C ILE A 310 7.99 -10.72 11.56
N GLU A 311 8.54 -9.54 11.29
CA GLU A 311 8.91 -8.55 12.30
C GLU A 311 7.85 -7.45 12.40
N ILE A 312 7.39 -7.15 13.61
CA ILE A 312 6.47 -6.04 13.90
C ILE A 312 7.14 -5.12 14.92
N THR A 313 7.49 -3.91 14.50
CA THR A 313 8.31 -3.01 15.32
C THR A 313 7.72 -1.60 15.38
N ASP A 314 7.77 -0.95 16.55
CA ASP A 314 7.36 0.46 16.74
C ASP A 314 5.93 0.81 16.29
N CYS A 315 5.03 -0.18 16.25
CA CYS A 315 3.63 0.01 15.87
C CYS A 315 2.77 0.48 17.05
N ARG A 316 1.76 1.34 16.81
CA ARG A 316 0.94 1.92 17.89
C ARG A 316 -0.48 2.29 17.47
N ALA A 317 -1.39 2.36 18.44
CA ALA A 317 -2.68 3.02 18.29
C ALA A 317 -2.70 4.31 19.12
N ILE A 318 -3.30 5.37 18.59
CA ILE A 318 -3.45 6.65 19.27
C ILE A 318 -4.95 6.93 19.36
N GLY A 319 -5.56 6.52 20.46
CA GLY A 319 -6.99 6.70 20.73
C GLY A 319 -7.31 6.27 22.16
N SER A 320 -8.20 6.98 22.84
CA SER A 320 -8.57 6.67 24.22
C SER A 320 -9.34 5.34 24.28
N GLY A 321 -8.64 4.24 24.58
CA GLY A 321 -9.25 2.94 24.89
C GLY A 321 -8.85 1.79 23.96
N ASP A 322 -8.23 2.07 22.81
CA ASP A 322 -7.91 1.03 21.83
C ASP A 322 -6.42 0.74 21.79
N SER A 323 -6.07 -0.52 22.07
CA SER A 323 -4.73 -1.04 21.81
C SER A 323 -4.54 -1.28 20.31
N PHE A 324 -3.29 -1.19 19.85
CA PHE A 324 -2.84 -1.84 18.62
C PHE A 324 -2.91 -3.35 18.84
N THR A 325 -3.65 -4.03 17.98
CA THR A 325 -4.02 -5.43 18.16
C THR A 325 -3.35 -6.31 17.11
N VAL A 326 -2.72 -7.39 17.56
CA VAL A 326 -2.04 -8.35 16.69
C VAL A 326 -2.60 -9.75 16.94
N ASN A 327 -3.08 -10.40 15.89
CA ASN A 327 -3.39 -11.83 15.91
C ASN A 327 -2.19 -12.60 15.39
N ALA A 328 -1.51 -13.35 16.28
CA ALA A 328 -0.24 -14.01 16.00
C ALA A 328 -0.34 -15.53 15.85
N ARG A 329 -1.54 -16.10 15.86
CA ARG A 329 -1.80 -17.55 15.97
C ARG A 329 -0.83 -18.38 15.13
N HIS A 330 -0.05 -19.23 15.80
CA HIS A 330 0.88 -20.20 15.20
C HIS A 330 2.03 -19.63 14.35
N ASN A 331 2.36 -18.34 14.50
CA ASN A 331 3.44 -17.72 13.74
C ASN A 331 4.60 -17.32 14.66
N ALA A 332 5.82 -17.62 14.21
CA ALA A 332 7.02 -17.11 14.88
C ALA A 332 7.19 -15.64 14.50
N ILE A 333 6.79 -14.74 15.40
CA ILE A 333 6.91 -13.29 15.22
C ILE A 333 7.94 -12.68 16.15
N ARG A 334 8.58 -11.61 15.67
CA ARG A 334 9.38 -10.73 16.51
C ARG A 334 8.62 -9.43 16.71
N VAL A 335 8.26 -9.12 17.95
CA VAL A 335 7.65 -7.84 18.31
C VAL A 335 8.66 -7.01 19.11
N SER A 336 8.87 -5.74 18.75
CA SER A 336 9.73 -4.84 19.52
C SER A 336 9.29 -3.38 19.47
N GLY A 337 9.72 -2.57 20.45
CA GLY A 337 9.48 -1.12 20.44
C GLY A 337 8.04 -0.66 20.66
N VAL A 338 7.13 -1.56 21.05
CA VAL A 338 5.73 -1.19 21.26
C VAL A 338 5.55 -0.48 22.60
N ILE A 339 4.89 0.68 22.59
CA ILE A 339 4.68 1.52 23.76
C ILE A 339 3.82 0.75 24.79
N PRO A 340 4.25 0.61 26.06
CA PRO A 340 3.85 -0.46 27.00
C PRO A 340 2.39 -0.53 27.47
N ASN A 341 1.47 0.28 26.92
CA ASN A 341 0.04 0.27 27.28
C ASN A 341 -0.90 -0.01 26.10
N VAL A 342 -0.37 -0.45 24.95
CA VAL A 342 -1.10 -0.36 23.66
C VAL A 342 -0.94 -1.63 22.82
N LEU A 343 -0.43 -2.75 23.33
CA LEU A 343 -0.32 -3.98 22.54
C LEU A 343 -1.13 -5.12 23.14
N THR A 344 -2.09 -5.62 22.37
CA THR A 344 -2.77 -6.88 22.66
C THR A 344 -2.35 -7.90 21.63
N ILE A 345 -1.59 -8.91 22.04
CA ILE A 345 -1.31 -10.07 21.19
C ILE A 345 -2.24 -11.20 21.60
N THR A 346 -3.13 -11.59 20.69
CA THR A 346 -3.97 -12.77 20.90
C THR A 346 -3.27 -13.95 20.26
N ASP A 347 -2.71 -14.84 21.10
CA ASP A 347 -2.33 -16.17 20.66
C ASP A 347 -3.42 -17.16 21.06
N GLY A 348 -3.80 -18.02 20.12
CA GLY A 348 -4.70 -19.14 20.40
C GLY A 348 -4.01 -20.25 21.18
N ASP A 349 -2.66 -20.35 21.13
CA ASP A 349 -1.95 -21.57 21.55
C ASP A 349 -0.57 -21.37 22.25
N GLY A 350 -0.25 -20.18 22.77
CA GLY A 350 0.79 -20.00 23.80
C GLY A 350 2.27 -19.95 23.36
N ALA A 351 2.58 -19.54 22.13
CA ALA A 351 3.93 -19.32 21.60
C ALA A 351 4.24 -17.83 21.38
N LEU A 352 4.12 -17.01 22.43
CA LEU A 352 4.66 -15.65 22.45
C LEU A 352 6.15 -15.68 22.83
N THR A 353 7.04 -15.44 21.87
CA THR A 353 8.44 -15.11 22.15
C THR A 353 8.59 -13.58 22.22
N ASP A 354 8.31 -12.99 23.38
CA ASP A 354 8.61 -11.57 23.61
C ASP A 354 10.03 -11.36 24.17
N ASN A 355 10.54 -10.18 23.83
CA ASN A 355 11.84 -9.59 24.01
C ASN A 355 12.22 -9.44 25.51
N ALA A 356 12.93 -10.44 26.04
CA ALA A 356 13.96 -10.44 27.10
C ALA A 356 13.83 -9.63 28.44
N ALA A 357 12.82 -8.77 28.63
CA ALA A 357 12.66 -7.91 29.80
C ALA A 357 11.50 -8.32 30.72
N PHE A 358 10.46 -8.96 30.18
CA PHE A 358 9.30 -9.43 30.95
C PHE A 358 9.06 -10.90 30.63
N GLY A 359 8.92 -11.74 31.66
CA GLY A 359 8.71 -13.17 31.46
C GLY A 359 7.36 -13.48 30.84
N TYR A 360 7.23 -14.67 30.25
CA TYR A 360 5.99 -15.16 29.65
C TYR A 360 5.54 -16.46 30.33
N PHE A 361 4.24 -16.76 30.33
CA PHE A 361 3.74 -18.09 30.70
C PHE A 361 3.76 -18.97 29.45
N ASP A 362 4.37 -20.15 29.53
CA ASP A 362 4.35 -21.11 28.43
C ASP A 362 3.03 -21.92 28.40
N SER A 363 2.87 -22.76 27.37
CA SER A 363 1.70 -23.64 27.21
C SER A 363 1.52 -24.68 28.32
N TRP A 364 2.47 -24.78 29.25
CA TRP A 364 2.43 -25.64 30.43
C TRP A 364 2.19 -24.84 31.72
N GLY A 365 1.80 -23.57 31.61
CA GLY A 365 1.55 -22.69 32.76
C GLY A 365 2.82 -22.27 33.51
N GLU A 366 4.01 -22.44 32.92
CA GLU A 366 5.28 -22.07 33.55
C GLU A 366 5.66 -20.62 33.21
N TYR A 367 5.92 -19.81 34.23
CA TYR A 367 6.48 -18.47 34.01
C TYR A 367 7.97 -18.59 33.67
N ARG A 368 8.38 -18.13 32.50
CA ARG A 368 9.76 -18.18 31.98
C ARG A 368 10.31 -16.80 31.72
N VAL A 369 11.56 -16.57 32.11
CA VAL A 369 12.33 -15.36 31.78
C VAL A 369 13.59 -15.81 31.04
N ARG A 370 13.80 -15.32 29.80
CA ARG A 370 14.93 -15.71 28.93
C ARG A 370 15.01 -17.22 28.69
N GLY A 371 13.87 -17.87 28.46
CA GLY A 371 13.76 -19.32 28.25
C GLY A 371 14.02 -20.18 29.50
N ARG A 372 14.44 -19.58 30.62
CA ARG A 372 14.61 -20.28 31.90
C ARG A 372 13.32 -20.24 32.70
N LYS A 373 12.91 -21.41 33.21
CA LYS A 373 11.77 -21.59 34.10
C LYS A 373 11.99 -20.82 35.41
N VAL A 374 11.02 -19.99 35.78
CA VAL A 374 10.99 -19.19 37.01
C VAL A 374 9.87 -19.66 37.95
N LEU A 375 8.76 -20.17 37.43
CA LEU A 375 7.69 -20.83 38.20
C LEU A 375 7.11 -22.04 37.43
N GLY A 376 6.60 -23.06 38.13
CA GLY A 376 5.99 -24.25 37.52
C GLY A 376 4.67 -24.68 38.17
N GLU A 377 3.93 -25.56 37.49
CA GLU A 377 2.59 -25.97 37.92
C GLU A 377 2.57 -26.95 39.10
N ARG A 378 1.74 -26.59 40.09
CA ARG A 378 1.24 -27.37 41.23
C ARG A 378 2.28 -27.86 42.26
N GLY A 379 2.44 -27.09 43.35
CA GLY A 379 2.73 -27.74 44.65
C GLY A 379 3.62 -27.05 45.67
N ALA A 380 4.09 -25.83 45.47
CA ALA A 380 4.43 -24.97 46.61
C ALA A 380 3.64 -23.67 46.48
N ALA A 381 2.45 -23.68 47.09
CA ALA A 381 1.60 -22.51 47.20
C ALA A 381 2.36 -21.36 47.88
N VAL A 382 2.17 -20.15 47.35
CA VAL A 382 2.07 -18.97 48.21
C VAL A 382 0.75 -19.15 48.97
N GLY A 383 0.85 -19.75 50.14
CA GLY A 383 -0.28 -20.10 51.01
C GLY A 383 0.00 -19.71 52.46
N ASP A 384 0.56 -18.53 52.66
CA ASP A 384 0.29 -17.65 53.81
C ASP A 384 0.96 -16.30 53.54
N ALA A 385 0.26 -15.45 52.79
CA ALA A 385 0.48 -14.02 52.80
C ALA A 385 -0.82 -13.35 53.24
N THR A 386 -1.32 -13.75 54.41
CA THR A 386 -2.23 -12.89 55.16
C THR A 386 -1.39 -11.80 55.83
N ALA A 387 -1.59 -10.57 55.33
CA ALA A 387 -1.06 -9.30 55.82
C ALA A 387 0.45 -9.09 55.66
N GLY A 388 0.82 -8.40 54.58
CA GLY A 388 2.16 -7.84 54.44
C GLY A 388 2.35 -7.16 53.10
N THR A 389 2.99 -6.00 53.08
CA THR A 389 3.22 -5.19 51.87
C THR A 389 4.16 -5.89 50.88
N ILE A 390 4.38 -5.33 49.69
CA ILE A 390 5.37 -5.80 48.69
C ILE A 390 6.75 -6.14 49.32
N VAL A 391 7.08 -5.46 50.43
CA VAL A 391 8.29 -5.69 51.23
C VAL A 391 8.35 -7.11 51.81
N ASP A 392 7.22 -7.68 52.21
CA ASP A 392 7.18 -9.01 52.83
C ASP A 392 7.38 -10.13 51.81
N THR A 393 6.86 -9.95 50.59
CA THR A 393 7.11 -10.86 49.47
C THR A 393 8.57 -10.82 49.03
N VAL A 394 9.18 -9.63 48.98
CA VAL A 394 10.60 -9.47 48.65
C VAL A 394 11.49 -10.05 49.76
N ASN A 395 11.13 -9.86 51.03
CA ASN A 395 11.86 -10.44 52.16
C ASN A 395 11.74 -11.97 52.19
N LEU A 396 10.59 -12.53 51.85
CA LEU A 396 10.40 -13.98 51.76
C LEU A 396 11.20 -14.59 50.61
N LEU A 397 11.28 -13.88 49.49
CA LEU A 397 12.12 -14.27 48.35
C LEU A 397 13.60 -14.21 48.72
N LEU A 398 14.06 -13.13 49.35
CA LEU A 398 15.44 -12.98 49.82
C LEU A 398 15.80 -14.03 50.88
N ALA A 399 14.89 -14.35 51.80
CA ALA A 399 15.09 -15.40 52.80
C ALA A 399 15.25 -16.79 52.15
N ARG A 400 14.48 -17.09 51.10
CA ARG A 400 14.62 -18.33 50.33
C ARG A 400 15.93 -18.38 49.54
N LEU A 401 16.32 -17.28 48.91
CA LEU A 401 17.60 -17.20 48.20
C LEU A 401 18.79 -17.42 49.15
N ARG A 402 18.74 -16.89 50.38
CA ARG A 402 19.73 -17.13 51.44
C ARG A 402 19.74 -18.58 51.92
N ALA A 403 18.57 -19.19 52.15
CA ALA A 403 18.47 -20.59 52.58
C ALA A 403 19.05 -21.58 51.55
N HIS A 404 19.09 -21.19 50.28
CA HIS A 404 19.70 -21.95 49.19
C HIS A 404 21.15 -21.53 48.87
N GLY A 405 21.76 -20.64 49.66
CA GLY A 405 23.15 -20.21 49.51
C GLY A 405 23.42 -19.39 48.24
N LEU A 406 22.38 -18.82 47.62
CA LEU A 406 22.47 -18.09 46.35
C LEU A 406 22.90 -16.63 46.54
N ILE A 407 22.76 -16.11 47.76
CA ILE A 407 23.24 -14.80 48.18
C ILE A 407 23.76 -14.92 49.62
N GLU A 408 24.88 -14.26 49.92
CA GLU A 408 25.49 -14.28 51.25
C GLU A 408 24.69 -13.42 52.24
N ASN A 409 24.71 -13.79 53.52
CA ASN A 409 24.12 -12.97 54.58
C ASN A 409 25.08 -11.81 54.87
N SER A 410 24.81 -10.65 54.24
CA SER A 410 25.37 -9.36 54.66
C SER A 410 24.62 -8.74 55.82
#